data_AF-A0A1X4HXS2-F1
#
_entry.id   AF-A0A1X4HXS2-F1
#
_cell.length_a   1.000
_cell.length_b   1.000
_cell.length_c   1.000
_cell.angle_alpha   90.00
_cell.angle_beta   90.00
_cell.angle_gamma   90.00
#
_symmetry.space_group_name_H-M   'P 1'
#
loop_
_entity.id
_entity.type
_entity.pdbx_description
1 polymer ?
#
loop_
_entity_poly.entity_id
_entity_poly.type
_entity_poly.pdbx_seq_one_letter_code
_entity_poly.pdbx_strand_id
1 'polypeptide(L)'
;LRTGDLGFLRDGRLCVSGRHKDVLFVNGRTFHAPDMEEVAAATPGVPPGTTVVVGSTDPVTGGERVVVFVAWARPPRSAAGVLDRVAGRVRAALGHDDVRVFALPPSAFPRTTSGKVRRQ
;
A
#
# COMPACT_ATOMS: atom_id res chain seq x y z
N LEU A 1 -10.29 17.13 -19.53
CA LEU A 1 -10.19 16.84 -18.08
C LEU A 1 -9.55 15.46 -17.93
N ARG A 2 -8.37 15.32 -17.29
CA ARG A 2 -7.78 14.01 -16.94
C ARG A 2 -8.07 13.76 -15.46
N THR A 3 -9.05 12.91 -15.14
CA THR A 3 -9.49 12.67 -13.76
C THR A 3 -8.47 11.89 -12.94
N GLY A 4 -7.56 11.18 -13.63
CA GLY A 4 -6.57 10.33 -12.98
C GLY A 4 -7.20 9.09 -12.34
N ASP A 5 -8.46 8.79 -12.66
CA ASP A 5 -9.16 7.59 -12.22
C ASP A 5 -9.05 6.51 -13.32
N LEU A 6 -8.68 5.28 -12.93
CA LEU A 6 -8.75 4.11 -13.78
C LEU A 6 -10.18 3.57 -13.71
N GLY A 7 -10.69 3.12 -14.85
CA GLY A 7 -12.00 2.50 -14.92
C GLY A 7 -12.23 1.85 -16.27
N PHE A 8 -13.20 0.96 -16.32
CA PHE A 8 -13.63 0.30 -17.55
C PHE A 8 -15.13 0.50 -17.73
N LEU A 9 -15.59 0.41 -18.98
CA LEU A 9 -17.01 0.45 -19.30
C LEU A 9 -17.56 -0.97 -19.38
N ARG A 10 -18.62 -1.25 -18.64
CA ARG A 10 -19.38 -2.50 -18.72
C ARG A 10 -20.85 -2.16 -18.87
N ASP A 11 -21.48 -2.66 -19.93
CA ASP A 11 -22.91 -2.46 -20.22
C ASP A 11 -23.34 -0.98 -20.20
N GLY A 12 -22.50 -0.11 -20.78
CA GLY A 12 -22.77 1.34 -20.84
C GLY A 12 -22.60 2.07 -19.50
N ARG A 13 -22.09 1.40 -18.46
CA ARG A 13 -21.81 1.99 -17.14
C ARG A 13 -20.31 2.09 -16.90
N LEU A 14 -19.88 3.25 -16.39
CA LEU A 14 -18.50 3.48 -15.99
C LEU A 14 -18.22 2.83 -14.63
N CYS A 15 -17.36 1.82 -14.62
CA CYS A 15 -16.87 1.17 -13.41
C CYS A 15 -15.50 1.75 -13.05
N VAL A 16 -15.42 2.54 -11.97
CA VAL A 16 -14.15 3.11 -11.49
C VAL A 16 -13.37 2.03 -10.74
N SER A 17 -12.21 1.65 -11.25
CA SER A 17 -11.33 0.59 -10.70
C SER A 17 -10.13 1.12 -9.91
N GLY A 18 -9.97 2.44 -9.78
CA GLY A 18 -8.96 3.05 -8.91
C GLY A 18 -8.49 4.42 -9.38
N ARG A 19 -7.37 4.91 -8.86
CA ARG A 19 -6.64 6.06 -9.41
C ARG A 19 -5.36 5.60 -10.08
N HIS A 20 -5.01 6.21 -11.21
CA HIS A 20 -3.77 6.00 -11.97
C HIS A 20 -2.50 6.22 -11.12
N LYS A 21 -2.60 6.88 -9.96
CA LYS A 21 -1.50 7.06 -9.00
C LYS A 21 -1.48 6.04 -7.85
N ASP A 22 -2.45 5.13 -7.77
CA ASP A 22 -2.59 4.12 -6.71
C ASP A 22 -2.27 2.70 -7.24
N VAL A 23 -1.30 2.59 -8.17
CA VAL A 23 -0.83 1.32 -8.72
C VAL A 23 0.66 1.12 -8.41
N LEU A 24 1.02 -0.13 -8.15
CA LEU A 24 2.39 -0.60 -7.95
C LEU A 24 2.83 -1.32 -9.22
N PHE A 25 4.03 -1.01 -9.71
CA PHE A 25 4.68 -1.78 -10.79
C PHE A 25 5.77 -2.63 -10.16
N VAL A 26 5.59 -3.95 -10.23
CA VAL A 26 6.46 -4.93 -9.59
C VAL A 26 6.58 -6.16 -10.49
N ASN A 27 7.80 -6.58 -10.81
CA ASN A 27 8.16 -7.70 -11.68
C ASN A 27 7.41 -7.68 -13.01
N GLY A 28 7.27 -6.49 -13.61
CA GLY A 28 6.53 -6.31 -14.87
C GLY A 28 5.01 -6.50 -14.76
N ARG A 29 4.47 -6.55 -13.54
CA ARG A 29 3.03 -6.68 -13.25
C ARG A 29 2.52 -5.42 -12.56
N THR A 30 1.25 -5.11 -12.80
CA THR A 30 0.54 -4.00 -12.16
C THR A 30 -0.33 -4.53 -11.03
N PHE A 31 -0.14 -3.98 -9.83
CA PHE A 31 -0.98 -4.27 -8.66
C PHE A 31 -1.67 -3.00 -8.17
N HIS A 32 -2.87 -3.14 -7.61
CA HIS A 32 -3.54 -2.02 -6.95
C HIS A 32 -3.03 -1.87 -5.52
N ALA A 33 -2.58 -0.66 -5.16
CA ALA A 33 -2.11 -0.38 -3.81
C ALA A 33 -3.17 -0.67 -2.72
N PRO A 34 -4.46 -0.32 -2.91
CA PRO A 34 -5.51 -0.64 -1.93
C PRO A 34 -5.65 -2.13 -1.62
N ASP A 35 -5.50 -3.01 -2.63
CA ASP A 35 -5.55 -4.46 -2.42
C ASP A 35 -4.40 -4.93 -1.52
N MET A 36 -3.21 -4.36 -1.72
CA MET A 36 -2.05 -4.66 -0.87
C MET A 36 -2.18 -4.05 0.53
N GLU A 37 -2.83 -2.90 0.66
CA GLU A 37 -3.19 -2.30 1.95
C GLU A 37 -4.14 -3.21 2.73
N GLU A 38 -5.12 -3.82 2.07
CA GLU A 38 -6.02 -4.79 2.67
C GLU A 38 -5.29 -6.08 3.10
N VAL A 39 -4.43 -6.63 2.24
CA VAL A 39 -3.59 -7.80 2.56
C VAL A 39 -2.73 -7.54 3.80
N ALA A 40 -2.13 -6.36 3.88
CA ALA A 40 -1.30 -5.95 5.00
C ALA A 40 -2.14 -5.76 6.28
N ALA A 41 -3.26 -5.04 6.18
CA ALA A 41 -4.16 -4.75 7.31
C ALA A 41 -4.82 -6.01 7.89
N ALA A 42 -5.04 -7.05 7.08
CA ALA A 42 -5.58 -8.33 7.51
C ALA A 42 -4.60 -9.18 8.34
N THR A 43 -3.37 -8.71 8.58
CA THR A 43 -2.37 -9.45 9.35
C THR A 43 -2.71 -9.46 10.84
N PRO A 44 -2.79 -10.64 11.50
CA PRO A 44 -3.07 -10.71 12.93
C PRO A 44 -2.05 -9.94 13.79
N GLY A 45 -2.57 -9.04 14.63
CA GLY A 45 -1.80 -8.17 15.51
C GLY A 45 -1.51 -6.78 14.93
N VAL A 46 -1.89 -6.51 13.67
CA VAL A 46 -1.91 -5.14 13.15
C VAL A 46 -3.05 -4.36 13.83
N PRO A 47 -2.78 -3.18 14.39
CA PRO A 47 -3.83 -2.37 15.00
C PRO A 47 -4.84 -1.88 13.95
N PRO A 48 -6.10 -1.64 14.34
CA PRO A 48 -7.05 -0.96 13.46
C PRO A 48 -6.53 0.44 13.14
N GLY A 49 -6.52 0.79 11.86
CA GLY A 49 -6.01 2.09 11.42
C GLY A 49 -5.58 2.09 9.96
N THR A 50 -4.87 3.15 9.59
CA THR A 50 -4.37 3.35 8.24
C THR A 50 -3.21 2.41 7.95
N THR A 51 -3.30 1.66 6.86
CA THR A 51 -2.15 1.01 6.23
C THR A 51 -1.96 1.63 4.85
N VAL A 52 -0.71 1.94 4.48
CA VAL A 52 -0.39 2.52 3.18
C VAL A 52 0.67 1.67 2.50
N VAL A 53 0.47 1.37 1.23
CA VAL A 53 1.46 0.67 0.40
C VAL A 53 1.94 1.59 -0.71
N VAL A 54 3.26 1.67 -0.88
CA VAL A 54 3.92 2.51 -1.88
C VAL A 54 4.96 1.69 -2.62
N GLY A 55 4.98 1.83 -3.95
CA GLY A 55 6.04 1.31 -4.81
C GLY A 55 7.10 2.37 -5.01
N SER A 56 8.36 1.96 -4.97
CA SER A 56 9.53 2.79 -5.25
C SER A 56 10.40 2.06 -6.24
N THR A 57 10.79 2.75 -7.31
CA THR A 57 11.74 2.22 -8.30
C THR A 57 13.00 3.05 -8.21
N ASP A 58 14.14 2.38 -8.03
CA ASP A 58 15.44 3.03 -8.06
C ASP A 58 15.72 3.57 -9.48
N PRO A 59 15.95 4.88 -9.64
CA PRO A 59 16.11 5.49 -10.97
C PRO A 59 17.43 5.13 -11.66
N VAL A 60 18.40 4.59 -10.92
CA VAL A 60 19.73 4.22 -11.44
C VAL A 60 19.80 2.74 -11.75
N THR A 61 19.33 1.89 -10.85
CA THR A 61 19.42 0.42 -10.99
C THR A 61 18.16 -0.20 -11.58
N GLY A 62 17.04 0.52 -11.59
CA GLY A 62 15.73 -0.03 -11.95
C GLY A 62 15.15 -0.97 -10.89
N GLY A 63 15.82 -1.13 -9.74
CA GLY A 63 15.36 -1.99 -8.66
C GLY A 63 14.01 -1.55 -8.11
N GLU A 64 13.02 -2.43 -8.17
CA GLU A 64 11.70 -2.20 -7.57
C GLU A 64 11.73 -2.56 -6.09
N ARG A 65 11.04 -1.77 -5.28
CA ARG A 65 10.85 -1.97 -3.85
C ARG A 65 9.43 -1.58 -3.47
N VAL A 66 8.85 -2.33 -2.54
CA VAL A 66 7.57 -1.98 -1.93
C VAL A 66 7.77 -1.62 -0.47
N VAL A 67 7.18 -0.50 -0.06
CA VAL A 67 7.20 -0.04 1.33
C VAL A 67 5.78 0.01 1.86
N VAL A 68 5.58 -0.58 3.04
CA VAL A 68 4.30 -0.62 3.75
C VAL A 68 4.43 0.19 5.04
N PHE A 69 3.50 1.11 5.26
CA PHE A 69 3.42 1.90 6.49
C PHE A 69 2.18 1.49 7.27
N VAL A 70 2.34 1.13 8.53
CA VAL A 70 1.26 0.77 9.45
C VAL A 70 1.12 1.85 10.50
N ALA A 71 -0.08 2.42 10.63
CA ALA A 71 -0.39 3.38 11.68
C ALA A 71 -0.44 2.69 13.05
N TRP A 72 0.57 2.95 13.88
CA TRP A 72 0.71 2.33 15.20
C TRP A 72 1.25 3.32 16.22
N ALA A 73 0.37 3.85 17.08
CA ALA A 73 0.72 4.92 18.01
C ALA A 73 1.74 4.49 19.09
N ARG A 74 1.59 3.27 19.61
CA ARG A 74 2.43 2.70 20.67
C ARG A 74 2.71 1.23 20.36
N PRO A 75 3.73 0.92 19.53
CA PRO A 75 4.08 -0.45 19.21
C PRO A 75 4.57 -1.22 20.45
N PRO A 76 3.99 -2.39 20.79
CA PRO A 76 4.50 -3.25 21.86
C PRO A 76 5.82 -3.92 21.45
N ARG A 77 6.49 -4.61 22.38
CA ARG A 77 7.72 -5.39 22.07
C ARG A 77 7.52 -6.45 20.97
N SER A 78 6.30 -6.97 20.83
CA SER A 78 5.92 -7.93 19.79
C SER A 78 5.70 -7.32 18.41
N ALA A 79 5.76 -5.98 18.27
CA ALA A 79 5.48 -5.30 17.01
C ALA A 79 6.40 -5.74 15.88
N ALA A 80 7.69 -5.98 16.15
CA ALA A 80 8.64 -6.43 15.13
C ALA A 80 8.14 -7.71 14.43
N GLY A 81 7.74 -8.73 15.21
CA GLY A 81 7.19 -9.96 14.65
C GLY A 81 5.85 -9.78 13.92
N VAL A 82 5.06 -8.76 14.26
CA VAL A 82 3.85 -8.40 13.51
C VAL A 82 4.25 -7.79 12.15
N LEU A 83 5.17 -6.83 12.13
CA LEU A 83 5.64 -6.17 10.90
C LEU A 83 6.32 -7.16 9.95
N ASP A 84 7.07 -8.14 10.47
CA ASP A 84 7.65 -9.22 9.66
C ASP A 84 6.58 -10.11 9.01
N ARG A 85 5.48 -10.40 9.73
CA ARG A 85 4.34 -11.12 9.14
C ARG A 85 3.63 -10.31 8.08
N VAL A 86 3.50 -8.99 8.27
CA VAL A 86 2.98 -8.10 7.21
C VAL A 86 3.87 -8.19 5.97
N ALA A 87 5.18 -8.08 6.15
CA ALA A 87 6.15 -8.17 5.06
C ALA A 87 6.00 -9.50 4.31
N GLY A 88 5.94 -10.63 5.03
CA GLY A 88 5.77 -11.96 4.44
C GLY A 88 4.49 -12.11 3.62
N ARG A 89 3.34 -11.61 4.13
CA ARG A 89 2.07 -11.68 3.40
C ARG A 89 2.08 -10.83 2.13
N VAL A 90 2.64 -9.62 2.21
CA VAL A 90 2.74 -8.73 1.06
C VAL A 90 3.73 -9.27 0.01
N ARG A 91 4.88 -9.82 0.43
CA ARG A 91 5.82 -10.52 -0.47
C ARG A 91 5.14 -11.65 -1.21
N ALA A 92 4.39 -12.49 -0.50
CA ALA A 92 3.67 -13.62 -1.08
C ALA A 92 2.58 -13.17 -2.08
N ALA A 93 1.85 -12.09 -1.78
CA ALA A 93 0.82 -11.56 -2.68
C ALA A 93 1.41 -10.94 -3.96
N LEU A 94 2.56 -10.26 -3.84
CA LEU A 94 3.23 -9.62 -4.96
C LEU A 94 4.11 -10.59 -5.77
N GLY A 95 4.64 -11.64 -5.13
CA GLY A 95 5.73 -12.44 -5.66
C GLY A 95 7.03 -11.64 -5.78
N HIS A 96 7.32 -10.76 -4.82
CA HIS A 96 8.47 -9.86 -4.82
C HIS A 96 9.07 -9.71 -3.42
N ASP A 97 10.38 -9.83 -3.30
CA ASP A 97 11.05 -9.99 -2.01
C ASP A 97 11.42 -8.67 -1.30
N ASP A 98 11.68 -7.59 -2.04
CA ASP A 98 12.06 -6.29 -1.45
C ASP A 98 10.83 -5.52 -0.95
N VAL A 99 10.24 -6.07 0.10
CA VAL A 99 9.15 -5.46 0.86
C VAL A 99 9.68 -5.04 2.23
N ARG A 100 9.52 -3.76 2.56
CA ARG A 100 9.86 -3.19 3.87
C ARG A 100 8.61 -2.71 4.57
N VAL A 101 8.53 -2.89 5.88
CA VAL A 101 7.35 -2.50 6.68
C VAL A 101 7.79 -1.64 7.84
N PHE A 102 7.15 -0.49 8.02
CA PHE A 102 7.43 0.45 9.09
C PHE A 102 6.16 0.77 9.88
N ALA A 103 6.29 0.82 11.21
CA ALA A 103 5.28 1.39 12.07
C ALA A 103 5.51 2.91 12.18
N LEU A 104 4.48 3.70 11.92
CA LEU A 104 4.50 5.15 12.09
C LEU A 104 3.36 5.60 13.02
N PRO A 105 3.52 6.69 13.79
CA PRO A 105 2.41 7.23 14.56
C PRO A 105 1.27 7.66 13.62
N PRO A 106 -0.01 7.55 14.01
CA PRO A 106 -1.14 7.95 13.16
C PRO A 106 -1.08 9.40 12.64
N SER A 107 -0.42 10.30 13.36
CA SER A 107 -0.18 11.69 12.93
C SER A 107 0.72 11.83 11.69
N ALA A 108 1.53 10.81 11.40
CA ALA A 108 2.40 10.78 10.21
C ALA A 108 1.65 10.46 8.90
N PHE A 109 0.34 10.21 8.98
CA PHE A 109 -0.53 9.95 7.82
C PHE A 109 -1.43 11.17 7.56
N PRO A 110 -0.90 12.29 7.03
CA PRO A 110 -1.72 13.45 6.74
C PRO A 110 -2.78 13.08 5.71
N ARG A 111 -4.05 13.33 6.07
CA ARG A 111 -5.19 13.12 5.18
C ARG A 111 -5.49 14.39 4.41
N THR A 112 -5.91 14.26 3.16
CA THR A 112 -6.56 15.36 2.43
C THR A 112 -7.89 15.68 3.09
N THR A 113 -8.46 16.86 2.83
CA THR A 113 -9.77 17.31 3.37
C THR A 113 -10.93 16.34 3.09
N SER A 114 -10.77 15.43 2.12
CA SER A 114 -11.70 14.34 1.79
C SER A 114 -11.45 13.01 2.53
N GLY A 115 -10.52 12.96 3.50
CA GLY A 115 -10.23 11.78 4.30
C GLY A 115 -9.26 10.77 3.68
N LYS A 116 -8.78 10.98 2.45
CA LYS A 116 -7.79 10.11 1.79
C LYS A 116 -6.38 10.38 2.31
N VAL A 117 -5.56 9.35 2.44
CA VAL A 117 -4.14 9.51 2.81
C VAL A 117 -3.39 10.21 1.67
N ARG A 118 -2.61 11.23 2.00
CA ARG A 118 -1.82 12.00 1.04
C ARG A 118 -0.50 11.27 0.78
N ARG A 119 -0.32 10.73 -0.44
CA ARG A 119 0.86 9.97 -0.90
C ARG A 119 1.90 10.84 -1.64
N GLN A 120 2.07 12.11 -1.28
CA GLN A 120 3.02 13.00 -1.97
C GLN A 120 4.46 12.72 -1.59
#